data_AF-A0A640KVG0-F1
#
_entry.id   AF-A0A640KVG0-F1
#
_cell.length_a   1.000
_cell.length_b   1.000
_cell.length_c   1.000
_cell.angle_alpha   90.00
_cell.angle_beta   90.00
_cell.angle_gamma   90.00
#
_symmetry.space_group_name_H-M   'P 1'
#
loop_
_entity.id
_entity.type
_entity.pdbx_description
1 polymer ?
#
loop_
_entity_poly.entity_id
_entity_poly.type
_entity_poly.pdbx_seq_one_letter_code
_entity_poly.pdbx_strand_id
1 'polypeptide(L)'
;MDVTIKSIHLVAKWMWDCNGETCGICRQEYEAACPTCHMPGDDCPILTSPCRHTFHLHCITRALEKEEGQPECPTCRTPWQM
;
A
#
# COMPACT_ATOMS: atom_id res chain seq x y z
N MET A 1 -35.83 -19.66 23.78
CA MET A 1 -36.07 -18.22 23.56
C MET A 1 -35.37 -17.87 22.27
N ASP A 2 -36.14 -17.53 21.24
CA ASP A 2 -35.62 -17.28 19.90
C ASP A 2 -35.61 -15.77 19.62
N VAL A 3 -34.43 -15.24 19.30
CA VAL A 3 -34.24 -13.83 18.99
C VAL A 3 -34.13 -13.70 17.47
N THR A 4 -35.05 -12.93 16.87
CA THR A 4 -35.08 -12.66 15.42
C THR A 4 -34.69 -11.22 15.13
N ILE A 5 -33.71 -11.05 14.24
CA ILE A 5 -33.29 -9.73 13.76
C ILE A 5 -34.34 -9.18 12.80
N LYS A 6 -34.80 -7.94 13.02
CA LYS A 6 -35.86 -7.30 12.21
C LYS A 6 -35.31 -6.50 11.03
N SER A 7 -34.17 -5.84 11.21
CA SER A 7 -33.49 -5.07 10.17
C SER A 7 -32.01 -4.89 10.53
N ILE A 8 -31.18 -4.76 9.49
CA ILE A 8 -29.74 -4.50 9.61
C ILE A 8 -29.39 -3.37 8.65
N HIS A 9 -28.64 -2.38 9.14
CA HIS A 9 -28.02 -1.34 8.32
C HIS A 9 -26.50 -1.50 8.39
N LEU A 10 -25.91 -1.97 7.30
CA LEU A 10 -24.47 -2.20 7.21
C LEU A 10 -23.77 -0.99 6.57
N VAL A 11 -22.56 -0.69 7.05
CA VAL A 11 -21.67 0.32 6.49
C VAL A 11 -20.32 -0.34 6.27
N ALA A 12 -19.65 0.00 5.17
CA ALA A 12 -18.33 -0.51 4.84
C ALA A 12 -17.41 0.62 4.37
N LYS A 13 -16.11 0.43 4.58
CA LYS A 13 -15.02 1.22 4.01
C LYS A 13 -14.23 0.28 3.11
N TRP A 14 -13.81 0.78 1.95
CA TRP A 14 -12.85 0.04 1.13
C TRP A 14 -11.49 -0.01 1.83
N MET A 15 -10.77 -1.10 1.64
CA MET A 15 -9.37 -1.21 2.05
C MET A 15 -8.58 -1.98 1.00
N TRP A 16 -7.31 -1.63 0.83
CA TRP A 16 -6.40 -2.43 0.02
C TRP A 16 -6.14 -3.81 0.64
N ASP A 17 -6.29 -4.86 -0.17
CA ASP A 17 -5.88 -6.22 0.21
C ASP A 17 -4.36 -6.37 0.04
N CYS A 18 -3.61 -5.99 1.07
CA CYS A 18 -2.15 -5.99 1.03
C CYS A 18 -1.52 -6.27 2.41
N ASN A 19 -0.23 -6.60 2.41
CA ASN A 19 0.50 -6.88 3.64
C ASN A 19 0.89 -5.57 4.35
N GLY A 20 0.25 -5.30 5.48
CA GLY A 20 0.46 -4.10 6.30
C GLY A 20 -0.54 -2.98 5.99
N GLU A 21 -0.46 -1.90 6.75
CA GLU A 21 -1.40 -0.76 6.65
C GLU A 21 -0.73 0.53 6.16
N THR A 22 0.61 0.59 6.22
CA THR A 22 1.39 1.80 5.92
C THR A 22 2.56 1.51 4.98
N CYS A 23 2.83 2.47 4.09
CA CYS A 23 3.97 2.42 3.20
C CYS A 23 5.27 2.60 3.97
N GLY A 24 6.19 1.62 3.90
CA GLY A 24 7.49 1.67 4.60
C GLY A 24 8.42 2.81 4.19
N ILE A 25 8.15 3.49 3.06
CA ILE A 25 8.97 4.60 2.53
C ILE A 25 8.44 5.95 3.00
N CYS A 26 7.16 6.26 2.75
CA CYS A 26 6.58 7.57 3.09
C CYS A 26 5.83 7.61 4.42
N ARG A 27 5.62 6.45 5.07
CA ARG A 27 4.92 6.28 6.35
C ARG A 27 3.46 6.74 6.38
N GLN A 28 2.85 6.91 5.21
CA GLN A 28 1.41 7.16 5.08
C GLN A 28 0.66 5.82 4.99
N GLU A 29 -0.60 5.82 5.43
CA GLU A 29 -1.52 4.70 5.23
C GLU A 29 -1.77 4.45 3.72
N TYR A 30 -2.03 3.21 3.33
CA TYR A 30 -2.33 2.89 1.92
C TYR A 30 -3.64 3.50 1.43
N GLU A 31 -4.56 3.81 2.35
CA GLU A 31 -5.83 4.49 2.08
C GLU A 31 -5.63 5.99 1.81
N ALA A 32 -4.46 6.53 2.13
CA ALA A 32 -4.10 7.92 1.95
C ALA A 32 -3.12 8.09 0.78
N ALA A 33 -3.14 9.26 0.15
CA ALA A 33 -2.16 9.60 -0.85
C ALA A 33 -0.76 9.76 -0.20
N CYS A 34 0.30 9.43 -0.95
CA CYS A 34 1.66 9.77 -0.52
C CYS A 34 1.86 11.31 -0.51
N PRO A 35 2.90 11.85 0.16
CA PRO A 35 3.08 13.30 0.32
C PRO A 35 3.22 14.11 -0.98
N THR A 36 3.43 13.45 -2.12
CA THR A 36 3.53 14.09 -3.44
C THR A 36 2.25 14.00 -4.26
N CYS A 37 1.28 13.19 -3.84
CA CYS A 37 0.02 12.98 -4.55
C CYS A 37 -1.12 13.70 -3.84
N HIS A 38 -2.15 14.08 -4.60
CA HIS A 38 -3.30 14.78 -4.05
C HIS A 38 -4.40 13.83 -3.60
N MET A 39 -4.71 12.79 -4.38
CA MET A 39 -5.72 11.78 -4.06
C MET A 39 -5.13 10.35 -4.03
N PRO A 40 -5.68 9.45 -3.21
CA PRO A 40 -5.38 8.02 -3.27
C PRO A 40 -6.06 7.36 -4.49
N GLY A 41 -5.71 6.11 -4.79
CA GLY A 41 -6.27 5.36 -5.92
C GLY A 41 -5.42 5.53 -7.17
N ASP A 42 -6.02 5.98 -8.28
CA ASP A 42 -5.34 6.10 -9.57
C ASP A 42 -4.15 7.08 -9.55
N ASP A 43 -4.26 8.15 -8.76
CA ASP A 43 -3.20 9.15 -8.56
C ASP A 43 -2.08 8.65 -7.63
N CYS A 44 -2.33 7.62 -6.83
CA CYS A 44 -1.36 7.05 -5.89
C CYS A 44 -1.59 5.54 -5.72
N PRO A 45 -1.32 4.74 -6.76
CA PRO A 45 -1.59 3.31 -6.70
C PRO A 45 -0.58 2.63 -5.76
N ILE A 46 -0.97 1.49 -5.21
CA ILE A 46 -0.07 0.64 -4.44
C ILE A 46 0.48 -0.50 -5.30
N LEU A 47 1.67 -0.97 -4.93
CA LEU A 47 2.32 -2.11 -5.56
C LEU A 47 2.83 -3.05 -4.47
N THR A 48 2.45 -4.32 -4.55
CA THR A 48 3.03 -5.40 -3.74
C THR A 48 4.07 -6.13 -4.57
N SER A 49 5.32 -6.05 -4.13
CA SER A 49 6.45 -6.71 -4.76
C SER A 49 6.44 -8.24 -4.54
N PRO A 50 7.21 -9.04 -5.31
CA PRO A 50 7.32 -10.49 -5.12
C PRO A 50 7.78 -10.90 -3.73
N CYS A 51 8.56 -10.05 -3.05
CA CYS A 51 8.97 -10.26 -1.65
C CYS A 51 7.86 -9.95 -0.62
N ARG A 52 6.61 -9.73 -1.08
CA ARG A 52 5.41 -9.46 -0.27
C ARG A 52 5.44 -8.18 0.56
N HIS A 53 6.28 -7.22 0.17
CA HIS A 53 6.26 -5.86 0.70
C HIS A 53 5.47 -4.95 -0.23
N THR A 54 4.58 -4.16 0.37
CA THR A 54 3.70 -3.21 -0.33
C THR A 54 4.24 -1.80 -0.17
N PHE A 55 4.12 -0.99 -1.22
CA PHE A 55 4.51 0.42 -1.22
C PHE A 55 3.56 1.21 -2.11
N HIS A 56 3.48 2.53 -1.92
CA HIS A 56 2.95 3.40 -2.98
C HIS A 56 3.89 3.36 -4.18
N LEU A 57 3.33 3.23 -5.39
CA LEU A 57 4.08 3.11 -6.64
C LEU A 57 5.09 4.27 -6.79
N HIS A 58 4.65 5.51 -6.59
CA HIS A 58 5.54 6.67 -6.68
C HIS A 58 6.66 6.67 -5.63
N CYS A 59 6.39 6.13 -4.43
CA CYS A 59 7.40 6.05 -3.39
C CYS A 59 8.49 5.03 -3.74
N ILE A 60 8.08 3.86 -4.24
CA ILE A 60 9.05 2.83 -4.62
C ILE A 60 9.81 3.23 -5.89
N THR A 61 9.13 3.72 -6.93
CA THR A 61 9.81 4.17 -8.16
C THR A 61 10.91 5.19 -7.86
N ARG A 62 10.60 6.19 -7.02
CA ARG A 62 11.59 7.21 -6.61
C ARG A 62 12.70 6.65 -5.73
N ALA A 63 12.43 5.62 -4.92
CA ALA A 63 13.45 4.97 -4.13
C ALA A 63 14.44 4.21 -5.02
N LEU A 64 13.94 3.47 -6.00
CA LEU A 64 14.76 2.71 -6.96
C LEU A 64 15.59 3.64 -7.86
N GLU A 65 15.03 4.77 -8.30
CA GLU A 65 15.75 5.77 -9.10
C GLU A 65 16.93 6.42 -8.35
N LYS A 66 16.87 6.49 -7.01
CA LYS A 66 17.95 7.05 -6.19
C LYS A 66 19.07 6.05 -5.90
N GLU A 67 18.84 4.77 -6.12
CA GLU A 67 19.80 3.72 -5.79
C GLU A 67 20.77 3.51 -6.95
N GLU A 68 22.04 3.92 -6.77
CA GLU A 68 23.09 3.67 -7.76
C GLU A 68 23.55 2.21 -7.67
N GLY A 69 23.06 1.36 -8.58
CA GLY A 69 23.51 -0.03 -8.67
C GLY A 69 22.38 -1.03 -8.95
N GLN A 70 22.42 -2.18 -8.27
CA GLN A 70 21.32 -3.14 -8.30
C GLN A 70 20.23 -2.69 -7.33
N PRO A 71 19.01 -2.39 -7.82
CA PRO A 71 17.92 -1.99 -6.95
C PRO A 71 17.57 -3.11 -5.97
N GLU A 72 17.32 -2.77 -4.71
CA GLU A 72 16.91 -3.71 -3.66
C GLU A 72 15.56 -3.31 -3.04
N CYS A 73 14.86 -4.27 -2.44
CA CYS A 73 13.68 -3.96 -1.65
C CYS A 73 14.06 -3.11 -0.42
N PRO A 74 13.44 -1.94 -0.19
CA PRO A 74 13.77 -1.08 0.96
C PRO A 74 13.55 -1.73 2.33
N THR A 75 12.74 -2.79 2.40
CA THR A 75 12.41 -3.46 3.66
C THR A 75 13.27 -4.69 3.91
N CYS A 76 13.42 -5.59 2.92
CA CYS A 76 14.11 -6.87 3.11
C CYS A 76 15.43 -7.00 2.35
N ARG A 77 15.85 -5.97 1.60
CA ARG A 77 17.11 -5.94 0.82
C ARG A 77 17.28 -7.09 -0.18
N THR A 78 16.18 -7.71 -0.58
CA THR A 78 16.19 -8.69 -1.67
C THR A 78 16.32 -7.93 -2.99
N PRO A 79 17.08 -8.44 -3.98
CA PRO A 79 17.19 -7.81 -5.30
C PRO A 79 15.80 -7.53 -5.86
N TRP A 80 15.59 -6.31 -6.33
CA TRP A 80 14.30 -5.86 -6.85
C TRP A 80 13.97 -6.60 -8.14
N GLN A 81 12.81 -7.26 -8.15
CA GLN A 81 12.26 -7.96 -9.30
C GLN A 81 10.85 -7.43 -9.52
N MET A 82 10.57 -7.04 -10.76
CA MET A 82 9.25 -6.56 -11.18
C MET A 82 8.28 -7.72 -11.36
#